data_AF-A0A8S3Y248-F1
#
_entry.id   AF-A0A8S3Y248-F1
#
_cell.length_a   1.000
_cell.length_b   1.000
_cell.length_c   1.000
_cell.angle_alpha   90.00
_cell.angle_beta   90.00
_cell.angle_gamma   90.00
#
_symmetry.space_group_name_H-M   'P 1'
#
loop_
_entity.id
_entity.type
_entity.pdbx_description
1 polymer ?
#
loop_
_entity_poly.entity_id
_entity_poly.type
_entity_poly.pdbx_seq_one_letter_code
_entity_poly.pdbx_strand_id
1 'polypeptide(L)'
;MLTEPDGLILKFRVYAGSQDHDVAGKGHAEKVVMQLMEEKLHNGHSLYMDNYYNSFHLAKRLLHNKTYCSGTLRKDLKENPKDVVQKTLKKGDNISRFRECVHIGKWKDKRPVMYVTTEYDDIRIPVANKRGQINEKPATIAKYNEFMSGVDRQDQLLAFYPCERKTLRWYLKLAIHTFQLLFINSYKMYNKYSGKPKMTLYDYRLAVINELLPEKKYCSVCSNRPKQSENEQRSATQNQ
;
A
#
# COMPACT_ATOMS: atom_id res chain seq x y z
N MET A 1 -6.47 1.32 4.49
CA MET A 1 -5.52 0.42 5.17
C MET A 1 -4.31 1.24 5.61
N LEU A 2 -3.69 0.91 6.73
CA LEU A 2 -2.45 1.53 7.22
C LEU A 2 -1.34 0.49 7.20
N THR A 3 -0.22 0.83 6.56
CA THR A 3 0.92 -0.07 6.34
C THR A 3 2.25 0.62 6.66
N GLU A 4 3.26 -0.16 7.04
CA GLU A 4 4.65 0.29 6.94
C GLU A 4 5.06 0.46 5.47
N PRO A 5 6.13 1.21 5.17
CA PRO A 5 6.62 1.36 3.80
C PRO A 5 7.04 0.06 3.12
N ASP A 6 7.52 -0.92 3.88
CA ASP A 6 7.83 -2.26 3.36
C ASP A 6 6.55 -3.08 3.03
N GLY A 7 5.38 -2.55 3.38
CA GLY A 7 4.04 -3.06 3.15
C GLY A 7 3.57 -4.06 4.21
N LEU A 8 4.14 -4.04 5.42
CA LEU A 8 3.56 -4.73 6.59
C LEU A 8 2.25 -4.03 6.99
N ILE A 9 1.17 -4.78 7.14
CA ILE A 9 -0.15 -4.22 7.48
C ILE A 9 -0.22 -4.00 8.99
N LEU A 10 -0.52 -2.76 9.38
CA LEU A 10 -0.64 -2.39 10.79
C LEU A 10 -2.10 -2.37 11.24
N LYS A 11 -2.99 -1.78 10.44
CA LYS A 11 -4.43 -1.68 10.73
C LYS A 11 -5.21 -1.60 9.43
N PHE A 12 -6.37 -2.22 9.36
CA PHE A 12 -7.30 -2.03 8.24
C PHE A 12 -8.72 -1.87 8.75
N ARG A 13 -9.54 -1.17 7.96
CA ARG A 13 -10.97 -0.96 8.21
C ARG A 13 -11.71 -1.31 6.93
N VAL A 14 -12.80 -2.04 7.06
CA VAL A 14 -13.70 -2.36 5.94
C VAL A 14 -14.63 -1.18 5.73
N TYR A 15 -14.76 -0.73 4.49
CA TYR A 15 -15.73 0.30 4.14
C TYR A 15 -17.14 -0.28 4.16
N ALA A 16 -18.00 0.21 5.06
CA ALA A 16 -19.39 -0.25 5.22
C ALA A 16 -20.43 0.64 4.53
N GLY A 17 -20.01 1.57 3.67
CA GLY A 17 -20.93 2.45 2.94
C GLY A 17 -21.47 3.60 3.79
N SER A 18 -22.61 4.15 3.37
CA SER A 18 -23.25 5.30 4.02
C SER A 18 -23.85 5.00 5.39
N GLN A 19 -24.04 3.72 5.72
CA GLN A 19 -24.58 3.26 7.00
C GLN A 19 -23.49 3.07 8.07
N ASP A 20 -22.24 3.42 7.76
CA ASP A 20 -21.14 3.34 8.70
C ASP A 20 -21.29 4.40 9.82
N HIS A 21 -21.67 3.97 11.02
CA HIS A 21 -21.93 4.87 12.13
C HIS A 21 -20.69 5.64 12.64
N ASP A 22 -19.49 5.10 12.45
CA ASP A 22 -18.28 5.72 13.00
C ASP A 22 -17.74 6.80 12.06
N VAL A 23 -17.64 6.47 10.77
CA VAL A 23 -16.91 7.29 9.80
C VAL A 23 -17.78 7.88 8.70
N ALA A 24 -19.07 7.54 8.57
CA ALA A 24 -19.90 8.15 7.52
C ALA A 24 -20.14 9.65 7.72
N GLY A 25 -20.63 10.28 6.65
CA GLY A 25 -21.01 11.69 6.62
C GLY A 25 -19.85 12.65 6.35
N LYS A 26 -20.03 13.90 6.79
CA LYS A 26 -19.05 14.98 6.55
C LYS A 26 -17.73 14.65 7.23
N GLY A 27 -16.64 14.81 6.48
CA GLY A 27 -15.29 14.53 6.97
C GLY A 27 -14.93 13.04 7.00
N HIS A 28 -15.63 12.17 6.25
CA HIS A 28 -15.36 10.73 6.19
C HIS A 28 -13.88 10.38 6.08
N ALA A 29 -13.17 10.97 5.11
CA ALA A 29 -11.76 10.69 4.89
C ALA A 29 -10.88 11.01 6.12
N GLU A 30 -11.13 12.13 6.78
CA GLU A 30 -10.44 12.50 8.03
C GLU A 30 -10.76 11.53 9.16
N LYS A 31 -12.03 11.16 9.35
CA LYS A 31 -12.42 10.19 10.39
C LYS A 31 -11.73 8.83 10.18
N VAL A 32 -11.69 8.35 8.94
CA VAL A 32 -10.98 7.11 8.57
C VAL A 32 -9.50 7.19 8.93
N VAL A 33 -8.81 8.27 8.58
CA VAL A 33 -7.38 8.45 8.91
C VAL A 33 -7.16 8.46 10.42
N MET A 34 -7.95 9.25 11.16
CA MET A 34 -7.82 9.35 12.61
C MET A 34 -8.03 8.00 13.30
N GLN A 35 -8.98 7.20 12.83
CA GLN A 35 -9.22 5.87 13.39
C GLN A 35 -8.14 4.85 13.01
N LEU A 36 -7.62 4.90 11.79
CA LEU A 36 -6.49 4.05 11.39
C LEU A 36 -5.21 4.39 12.17
N MET A 37 -5.05 5.65 12.55
CA MET A 37 -3.90 6.15 13.32
C MET A 37 -4.07 6.07 14.83
N GLU A 38 -5.26 5.71 15.33
CA GLU A 38 -5.50 5.45 16.75
C GLU A 38 -4.43 4.51 17.32
N GLU A 39 -3.97 4.78 18.55
CA GLU A 39 -2.82 4.12 19.22
C GLU A 39 -1.44 4.41 18.60
N LYS A 40 -1.37 5.13 17.48
CA LYS A 40 -0.11 5.54 16.81
C LYS A 40 0.09 7.05 16.78
N LEU A 41 -0.90 7.82 17.24
CA LEU A 41 -0.75 9.26 17.45
C LEU A 41 0.24 9.56 18.58
N HIS A 42 0.76 10.77 18.61
CA HIS A 42 1.66 11.31 19.63
C HIS A 42 3.08 10.72 19.67
N ASN A 43 3.46 9.89 18.68
CA ASN A 43 4.75 9.21 18.63
C ASN A 43 5.77 9.84 17.66
N GLY A 44 5.44 10.95 17.00
CA GLY A 44 6.33 11.58 16.02
C GLY A 44 6.44 10.84 14.68
N HIS A 45 5.46 9.99 14.34
CA HIS A 45 5.44 9.29 13.05
C HIS A 45 5.19 10.24 11.87
N SER A 46 5.71 9.86 10.70
CA SER A 46 5.46 10.53 9.41
C SER A 46 4.49 9.70 8.57
N LEU A 47 3.29 10.23 8.37
CA LEU A 47 2.20 9.59 7.65
C LEU A 47 2.16 10.03 6.19
N TYR A 48 2.25 9.08 5.26
CA TYR A 48 2.14 9.33 3.83
C TYR A 48 0.78 8.87 3.30
N MET A 49 0.05 9.75 2.62
CA MET A 49 -1.33 9.48 2.18
C MET A 49 -1.61 9.98 0.77
N ASP A 50 -2.51 9.29 0.09
CA ASP A 50 -3.02 9.71 -1.22
C ASP A 50 -3.92 10.96 -1.11
N ASN A 51 -4.14 11.63 -2.25
CA ASN A 51 -4.87 12.87 -2.39
C ASN A 51 -6.32 12.82 -1.88
N TYR A 52 -6.93 11.63 -1.84
CA TYR A 52 -8.29 11.48 -1.34
C TYR A 52 -8.40 11.89 0.13
N TYR A 53 -7.38 11.55 0.92
CA TYR A 53 -7.35 11.75 2.37
C TYR A 53 -6.79 13.12 2.77
N ASN A 54 -5.85 13.66 2.01
CA ASN A 54 -5.17 14.89 2.37
C ASN A 54 -6.08 16.12 2.34
N SER A 55 -5.97 16.95 3.38
CA SER A 55 -6.57 18.29 3.47
C SER A 55 -5.78 19.16 4.44
N PHE A 56 -5.92 20.49 4.34
CA PHE A 56 -5.29 21.43 5.28
C PHE A 56 -5.75 21.16 6.72
N HIS A 57 -7.06 21.03 6.95
CA HIS A 57 -7.62 20.72 8.26
C HIS A 57 -7.06 19.42 8.87
N LEU A 58 -7.02 18.32 8.10
CA LEU A 58 -6.46 17.05 8.59
C LEU A 58 -4.96 17.19 8.91
N ALA A 59 -4.18 17.87 8.06
CA ALA A 59 -2.76 18.05 8.28
C ALA A 59 -2.47 18.79 9.59
N LYS A 60 -3.21 19.87 9.85
CA LYS A 60 -3.16 20.60 11.13
C LYS A 60 -3.53 19.70 12.31
N ARG A 61 -4.62 18.93 12.19
CA ARG A 61 -5.08 18.02 13.25
C ARG A 61 -4.07 16.93 13.56
N LEU A 62 -3.43 16.34 12.55
CA LEU A 62 -2.38 15.33 12.76
C LEU A 62 -1.15 15.95 13.43
N LEU A 63 -0.76 17.17 13.02
CA LEU A 63 0.37 17.86 13.62
C LEU A 63 0.13 18.20 15.10
N HIS A 64 -1.08 18.65 15.46
CA HIS A 64 -1.47 18.82 16.87
C HIS A 64 -1.37 17.51 17.68
N ASN A 65 -1.59 16.37 17.03
CA ASN A 65 -1.40 15.05 17.61
C ASN A 65 0.03 14.50 17.47
N LYS A 66 1.03 15.37 17.28
CA LYS A 66 2.46 15.04 17.08
C LYS A 66 2.66 13.94 16.02
N THR A 67 1.96 14.06 14.90
CA THR A 67 2.09 13.18 13.75
C THR A 67 2.28 14.06 12.52
N TYR A 68 3.40 13.86 11.84
CA TYR A 68 3.67 14.52 10.57
C TYR A 68 2.85 13.86 9.46
N CYS A 69 2.50 14.63 8.45
CA CYS A 69 1.87 14.07 7.26
C CYS A 69 2.43 14.70 5.99
N SER A 70 2.50 13.90 4.93
CA SER A 70 2.98 14.33 3.62
C SER A 70 2.24 13.61 2.50
N GLY A 71 1.82 14.33 1.47
CA GLY A 71 1.24 13.68 0.31
C GLY A 71 0.72 14.61 -0.76
N THR A 72 0.14 14.00 -1.79
CA THR A 72 -0.49 14.76 -2.89
C THR A 72 -1.80 15.38 -2.42
N LEU A 73 -2.18 16.54 -2.97
CA LEU A 73 -3.34 17.30 -2.52
C LEU A 73 -4.29 17.57 -3.70
N ARG A 74 -5.59 17.38 -3.47
CA ARG A 74 -6.61 17.71 -4.47
C ARG A 74 -6.77 19.22 -4.61
N LYS A 75 -6.89 19.71 -5.85
CA LYS A 75 -6.94 21.14 -6.18
C LYS A 75 -8.23 21.85 -5.74
N ASP A 76 -9.33 21.11 -5.68
CA ASP A 76 -10.70 21.58 -5.46
C ASP A 76 -11.07 21.79 -3.99
N LEU A 77 -10.12 21.60 -3.06
CA LEU A 77 -10.37 21.85 -1.65
C LEU A 77 -10.40 23.34 -1.33
N LYS A 78 -11.46 23.77 -0.63
CA LYS A 78 -11.79 25.17 -0.34
C LYS A 78 -10.68 25.94 0.40
N GLU A 79 -9.91 25.25 1.23
CA GLU A 79 -8.86 25.85 2.09
C GLU A 79 -7.50 25.99 1.38
N ASN A 80 -7.39 25.51 0.15
CA ASN A 80 -6.14 25.61 -0.59
C ASN A 80 -5.83 27.09 -0.94
N PRO A 81 -4.56 27.51 -0.84
CA PRO A 81 -4.14 28.87 -1.22
C PRO A 81 -4.43 29.14 -2.70
N LYS A 82 -5.30 30.12 -2.97
CA LYS A 82 -5.81 30.41 -4.33
C LYS A 82 -4.69 30.76 -5.31
N ASP A 83 -3.71 31.51 -4.86
CA ASP A 83 -2.54 31.91 -5.64
C ASP A 83 -1.67 30.71 -6.05
N VAL A 84 -1.52 29.71 -5.19
CA VAL A 84 -0.86 28.43 -5.52
C VAL A 84 -1.70 27.65 -6.53
N VAL A 85 -3.00 27.50 -6.28
CA VAL A 85 -3.91 26.71 -7.12
C VAL A 85 -3.97 27.28 -8.54
N GLN A 86 -4.11 28.60 -8.67
CA GLN A 86 -4.30 29.29 -9.95
C GLN A 86 -3.00 29.53 -10.72
N LYS A 87 -1.83 29.46 -10.08
CA LYS A 87 -0.55 29.70 -10.76
C LYS A 87 -0.30 28.68 -11.88
N THR A 88 -0.08 29.18 -13.09
CA THR A 88 0.46 28.38 -14.20
C THR A 88 1.97 28.27 -14.06
N LEU A 89 2.48 27.05 -14.07
CA LEU A 89 3.89 26.72 -13.86
C LEU A 89 4.55 26.28 -15.17
N LYS A 90 5.83 26.60 -15.35
CA LYS A 90 6.72 25.93 -16.32
C LYS A 90 7.22 24.62 -15.70
N LYS A 91 7.79 23.76 -16.54
CA LYS A 91 8.38 22.49 -16.09
C LYS A 91 9.58 22.80 -15.18
N GLY A 92 9.62 22.18 -13.99
CA GLY A 92 10.63 22.40 -12.96
C GLY A 92 10.25 23.50 -11.94
N ASP A 93 9.20 24.28 -12.20
CA ASP A 93 8.78 25.33 -11.27
C ASP A 93 8.08 24.73 -10.05
N ASN A 94 8.27 25.41 -8.92
CA ASN A 94 7.57 25.15 -7.66
C ASN A 94 7.01 26.46 -7.11
N ILE A 95 5.82 26.43 -6.55
CA ILE A 95 5.26 27.52 -5.76
C ILE A 95 4.64 26.95 -4.49
N SER A 96 4.90 27.59 -3.36
CA SER A 96 4.51 27.10 -2.04
C SER A 96 3.96 28.21 -1.16
N ARG A 97 3.12 27.83 -0.20
CA ARG A 97 2.68 28.68 0.90
C ARG A 97 2.72 27.89 2.20
N PHE A 98 3.05 28.61 3.26
CA PHE A 98 3.12 28.07 4.60
C PHE A 98 2.12 28.81 5.48
N ARG A 99 1.31 28.06 6.23
CA ARG A 99 0.37 28.60 7.21
C ARG A 99 0.22 27.61 8.35
N GLU A 100 0.34 28.09 9.58
CA GLU A 100 0.07 27.27 10.79
C GLU A 100 0.83 25.93 10.80
N CYS A 101 2.11 25.96 10.40
CA CYS A 101 2.95 24.75 10.29
C CYS A 101 2.53 23.72 9.23
N VAL A 102 1.61 24.10 8.34
CA VAL A 102 1.21 23.32 7.17
C VAL A 102 1.76 24.00 5.92
N HIS A 103 2.55 23.26 5.16
CA HIS A 103 3.14 23.67 3.90
C HIS A 103 2.34 23.06 2.74
N ILE A 104 1.74 23.90 1.89
CA ILE A 104 1.05 23.49 0.67
C ILE A 104 1.80 24.05 -0.52
N GLY A 105 2.10 23.20 -1.50
CA GLY A 105 2.78 23.61 -2.72
C GLY A 105 2.18 23.00 -3.98
N LYS A 106 2.61 23.56 -5.11
CA LYS A 106 2.30 23.09 -6.45
C LYS A 106 3.60 23.05 -7.23
N TRP A 107 3.89 21.88 -7.76
CA TRP A 107 5.07 21.61 -8.55
C TRP A 107 4.68 21.03 -9.90
N LYS A 108 5.43 21.32 -10.96
CA LYS A 108 5.16 20.78 -12.29
C LYS A 108 6.40 20.14 -12.89
N ASP A 109 6.34 18.83 -13.09
CA ASP A 109 7.22 18.15 -14.06
C ASP A 109 6.50 18.03 -15.41
N LYS A 110 5.90 16.87 -15.70
CA LYS A 110 5.04 16.71 -16.89
C LYS A 110 3.65 17.30 -16.68
N ARG A 111 3.10 17.13 -15.48
CA ARG A 111 1.78 17.62 -15.07
C ARG A 111 1.92 18.35 -13.73
N PRO A 112 1.12 19.38 -13.46
CA PRO A 112 1.11 20.03 -12.16
C PRO A 112 0.55 19.07 -11.11
N VAL A 113 1.24 18.97 -9.98
CA VAL A 113 0.85 18.19 -8.81
C VAL A 113 0.86 19.14 -7.63
N MET A 114 -0.24 19.18 -6.88
CA MET A 114 -0.23 19.84 -5.57
C MET A 114 0.13 18.85 -4.49
N TYR A 115 0.75 19.34 -3.44
CA TYR A 115 1.15 18.55 -2.29
C TYR A 115 0.92 19.33 -1.00
N VAL A 116 0.80 18.59 0.09
CA VAL A 116 0.77 19.10 1.46
C VAL A 116 1.82 18.38 2.27
N THR A 117 2.45 19.09 3.20
CA THR A 117 3.35 18.50 4.20
C THR A 117 3.34 19.31 5.49
N THR A 118 3.62 18.64 6.59
CA THR A 118 3.93 19.27 7.89
C THR A 118 5.35 18.95 8.37
N GLU A 119 6.14 18.29 7.53
CA GLU A 119 7.48 17.77 7.86
C GLU A 119 8.60 18.47 7.10
N TYR A 120 8.34 18.87 5.85
CA TYR A 120 9.37 19.39 4.94
C TYR A 120 9.13 20.85 4.58
N ASP A 121 10.20 21.63 4.58
CA ASP A 121 10.23 22.99 4.03
C ASP A 121 10.28 22.98 2.49
N ASP A 122 10.33 24.17 1.88
CA ASP A 122 10.49 24.35 0.43
C ASP A 122 11.93 24.07 -0.02
N ILE A 123 12.36 22.83 0.18
CA ILE A 123 13.68 22.32 -0.18
C ILE A 123 13.53 21.46 -1.44
N ARG A 124 14.43 21.68 -2.41
CA ARG A 124 14.58 20.84 -3.59
C ARG A 124 15.70 19.86 -3.37
N ILE A 125 15.47 18.59 -3.73
CA ILE A 125 16.48 17.54 -3.65
C ILE A 125 16.73 16.94 -5.04
N PRO A 126 17.99 16.60 -5.35
CA PRO A 126 18.33 15.90 -6.58
C PRO A 126 17.82 14.46 -6.50
N VAL A 127 17.03 14.05 -7.50
CA VAL A 127 16.51 12.68 -7.62
C VAL A 127 16.90 12.12 -8.97
N ALA A 128 17.63 11.01 -8.98
CA ALA A 128 17.94 10.27 -10.19
C ALA A 128 16.69 9.55 -10.71
N ASN A 129 16.37 9.75 -11.98
CA ASN A 129 15.35 8.96 -12.67
C ASN A 129 15.91 7.58 -13.07
N LYS A 130 15.03 6.67 -13.50
CA LYS A 130 15.40 5.33 -14.00
C LYS A 130 16.44 5.32 -15.14
N ARG A 131 16.64 6.46 -15.82
CA ARG A 131 17.62 6.65 -16.90
C ARG A 131 18.94 7.28 -16.42
N GLY A 132 19.16 7.41 -15.11
CA GLY A 132 20.34 8.05 -14.52
C GLY A 132 20.35 9.58 -14.55
N GLN A 133 19.36 10.22 -15.20
CA GLN A 133 19.26 11.68 -15.23
C GLN A 133 18.82 12.23 -13.86
N ILE A 134 19.57 13.21 -13.35
CA ILE A 134 19.27 13.89 -12.08
C ILE A 134 18.28 15.02 -12.36
N ASN A 135 17.15 14.98 -11.68
CA ASN A 135 16.15 16.05 -11.70
C ASN A 135 15.90 16.56 -10.28
N GLU A 136 15.78 17.86 -10.12
CA GLU A 136 15.38 18.46 -8.86
C GLU A 136 13.87 18.32 -8.64
N LYS A 137 13.48 17.84 -7.46
CA LYS A 137 12.09 17.70 -7.03
C LYS A 137 11.93 18.28 -5.63
N PRO A 138 10.76 18.82 -5.26
CA PRO A 138 10.47 19.15 -3.88
C PRO A 138 10.67 17.93 -2.98
N ALA A 139 11.30 18.11 -1.82
CA ALA A 139 11.61 17.04 -0.87
C ALA A 139 10.37 16.21 -0.52
N THR A 140 9.23 16.88 -0.29
CA THR A 140 7.93 16.24 -0.05
C THR A 140 7.54 15.25 -1.14
N ILE A 141 7.68 15.63 -2.41
CA ILE A 141 7.30 14.77 -3.54
C ILE A 141 8.24 13.59 -3.66
N ALA A 142 9.54 13.80 -3.43
CA ALA A 142 10.51 12.74 -3.46
C ALA A 142 10.25 11.70 -2.36
N LYS A 143 10.05 12.16 -1.12
CA LYS A 143 9.74 11.32 0.05
C LYS A 143 8.40 10.62 -0.06
N TYR A 144 7.39 11.30 -0.60
CA TYR A 144 6.11 10.69 -0.95
C TYR A 144 6.28 9.48 -1.88
N ASN A 145 7.03 9.65 -2.98
CA ASN A 145 7.26 8.56 -3.93
C ASN A 145 8.08 7.40 -3.33
N GLU A 146 8.90 7.68 -2.32
CA GLU A 146 9.70 6.67 -1.60
C GLU A 146 8.81 5.79 -0.69
N PHE A 147 7.87 6.39 0.03
CA PHE A 147 7.13 5.72 1.12
C PHE A 147 5.70 5.26 0.78
N MET A 148 5.07 5.79 -0.28
CA MET A 148 3.65 5.49 -0.59
C MET A 148 3.37 4.07 -1.08
N SER A 149 4.39 3.33 -1.53
CA SER A 149 4.20 2.02 -2.18
C SER A 149 3.85 0.87 -1.21
N GLY A 150 3.67 1.12 0.08
CA GLY A 150 3.40 0.08 1.08
C GLY A 150 2.14 -0.74 0.75
N VAL A 151 1.02 -0.05 0.48
CA VAL A 151 -0.26 -0.67 0.12
C VAL A 151 -0.16 -1.39 -1.24
N ASP A 152 0.38 -0.73 -2.26
CA ASP A 152 0.51 -1.31 -3.61
C ASP A 152 1.33 -2.61 -3.60
N ARG A 153 2.40 -2.68 -2.80
CA ARG A 153 3.23 -3.89 -2.65
C ARG A 153 2.43 -5.05 -2.09
N GLN A 154 1.55 -4.79 -1.14
CA GLN A 154 0.70 -5.81 -0.55
C GLN A 154 -0.39 -6.26 -1.53
N ASP A 155 -1.06 -5.32 -2.21
CA ASP A 155 -2.06 -5.64 -3.22
C ASP A 155 -1.46 -6.49 -4.35
N GLN A 156 -0.21 -6.20 -4.73
CA GLN A 156 0.55 -7.02 -5.66
C GLN A 156 0.75 -8.46 -5.14
N LEU A 157 1.14 -8.63 -3.87
CA LEU A 157 1.33 -9.96 -3.26
C LEU A 157 0.03 -10.76 -3.17
N LEU A 158 -1.10 -10.10 -2.92
CA LEU A 158 -2.43 -10.71 -2.91
C LEU A 158 -2.84 -11.16 -4.31
N ALA A 159 -2.56 -10.36 -5.33
CA ALA A 159 -2.94 -10.63 -6.71
C ALA A 159 -2.28 -11.89 -7.31
N PHE A 160 -1.08 -12.28 -6.84
CA PHE A 160 -0.40 -13.48 -7.36
C PHE A 160 -1.12 -14.79 -7.03
N TYR A 161 -1.85 -14.84 -5.91
CA TYR A 161 -2.51 -16.07 -5.45
C TYR A 161 -3.89 -15.76 -4.86
N PRO A 162 -4.87 -15.44 -5.71
CA PRO A 162 -6.22 -15.11 -5.27
C PRO A 162 -6.90 -16.35 -4.68
N CYS A 163 -7.52 -16.20 -3.51
CA CYS A 163 -8.29 -17.25 -2.84
C CYS A 163 -9.81 -17.00 -2.90
N GLU A 164 -10.23 -15.87 -3.47
CA GLU A 164 -11.63 -15.46 -3.54
C GLU A 164 -12.36 -16.20 -4.69
N ARG A 165 -13.30 -17.08 -4.34
CA ARG A 165 -14.16 -17.77 -5.31
C ARG A 165 -15.47 -17.00 -5.51
N LYS A 166 -15.99 -16.97 -6.74
CA LYS A 166 -17.22 -16.23 -7.10
C LYS A 166 -18.44 -16.62 -6.27
N THR A 167 -18.58 -17.92 -5.98
CA THR A 167 -19.75 -18.53 -5.31
C THR A 167 -19.81 -18.30 -3.80
N LEU A 168 -18.77 -17.71 -3.19
CA LEU A 168 -18.74 -17.47 -1.75
C LEU A 168 -19.64 -16.28 -1.38
N ARG A 169 -20.32 -16.40 -0.24
CA ARG A 169 -21.04 -15.29 0.38
C ARG A 169 -20.05 -14.20 0.79
N TRP A 170 -20.48 -12.93 0.77
CA TRP A 170 -19.58 -11.77 0.94
C TRP A 170 -18.77 -11.78 2.24
N TYR A 171 -19.36 -12.22 3.36
CA TYR A 171 -18.67 -12.28 4.65
C TYR A 171 -17.55 -13.34 4.68
N LEU A 172 -17.71 -14.43 3.93
CA LEU A 172 -16.64 -15.43 3.78
C LEU A 172 -15.48 -14.90 2.94
N LYS A 173 -15.77 -14.07 1.92
CA LYS A 173 -14.72 -13.39 1.16
C LYS A 173 -13.90 -12.49 2.08
N LEU A 174 -14.56 -11.73 2.96
CA LEU A 174 -13.88 -10.89 3.94
C LEU A 174 -13.01 -11.71 4.92
N ALA A 175 -13.52 -12.84 5.42
CA ALA A 175 -12.76 -13.72 6.29
C ALA A 175 -11.51 -14.29 5.58
N ILE A 176 -11.67 -14.81 4.36
CA ILE A 176 -10.55 -15.33 3.55
C ILE A 176 -9.53 -14.23 3.28
N HIS A 177 -9.99 -13.04 2.89
CA HIS A 177 -9.12 -11.90 2.64
C HIS A 177 -8.31 -11.56 3.90
N THR A 178 -8.95 -11.52 5.07
CA THR A 178 -8.27 -11.28 6.36
C THR A 178 -7.19 -12.32 6.64
N PHE A 179 -7.45 -13.61 6.38
CA PHE A 179 -6.42 -14.65 6.50
C PHE A 179 -5.28 -14.46 5.51
N GLN A 180 -5.56 -14.03 4.27
CA GLN A 180 -4.52 -13.72 3.30
C GLN A 180 -3.65 -12.53 3.75
N LEU A 181 -4.25 -11.51 4.38
CA LEU A 181 -3.52 -10.38 4.97
C LEU A 181 -2.56 -10.85 6.07
N LEU A 182 -3.07 -11.67 7.01
CA LEU A 182 -2.27 -12.25 8.08
C LEU A 182 -1.13 -13.14 7.55
N PHE A 183 -1.41 -13.92 6.52
CA PHE A 183 -0.41 -14.77 5.87
C PHE A 183 0.70 -13.94 5.20
N ILE A 184 0.36 -12.85 4.51
CA ILE A 184 1.36 -11.96 3.92
C ILE A 184 2.18 -11.25 5.00
N ASN A 185 1.53 -10.83 6.10
CA ASN A 185 2.25 -10.27 7.24
C ASN A 185 3.23 -11.29 7.84
N SER A 186 2.82 -12.55 8.05
CA SER A 186 3.72 -13.57 8.58
C SER A 186 4.90 -13.87 7.64
N TYR A 187 4.64 -13.94 6.33
CA TYR A 187 5.69 -14.03 5.29
C TYR A 187 6.71 -12.88 5.38
N LYS A 188 6.23 -11.64 5.55
CA LYS A 188 7.10 -10.47 5.69
C LYS A 188 7.92 -10.53 6.98
N MET A 189 7.29 -10.86 8.10
CA MET A 189 7.97 -11.02 9.39
C MET A 189 9.03 -12.12 9.34
N TYR A 190 8.72 -13.25 8.72
CA TYR A 190 9.68 -14.35 8.52
C TYR A 190 10.90 -13.88 7.74
N ASN A 191 10.70 -13.22 6.59
CA ASN A 191 11.82 -12.74 5.78
C ASN A 191 12.61 -11.58 6.43
N LYS A 192 12.01 -10.86 7.40
CA LYS A 192 12.66 -9.76 8.12
C LYS A 192 13.47 -10.25 9.33
N TYR A 193 12.98 -11.27 10.04
CA TYR A 193 13.51 -11.64 11.35
C TYR A 193 14.05 -13.07 11.46
N SER A 194 13.84 -13.95 10.48
CA SER A 194 14.31 -15.35 10.59
C SER A 194 15.82 -15.52 10.52
N GLY A 195 16.56 -14.51 10.04
CA GLY A 195 18.01 -14.61 9.78
C GLY A 195 18.40 -15.59 8.67
N LYS A 196 17.41 -16.21 8.01
CA LYS A 196 17.60 -17.16 6.91
C LYS A 196 17.63 -16.43 5.56
N PRO A 197 18.13 -17.08 4.50
CA PRO A 197 17.97 -16.56 3.14
C PRO A 197 16.51 -16.25 2.84
N LYS A 198 16.29 -15.14 2.14
CA LYS A 198 14.95 -14.67 1.80
C LYS A 198 14.21 -15.75 1.02
N MET A 199 13.08 -16.20 1.56
CA MET A 199 12.24 -17.19 0.92
C MET A 199 11.25 -16.49 -0.03
N THR A 200 10.93 -17.13 -1.15
CA THR A 200 9.90 -16.63 -2.07
C THR A 200 8.51 -16.82 -1.45
N LEU A 201 7.52 -16.06 -1.94
CA LEU A 201 6.14 -16.23 -1.48
C LEU A 201 5.59 -17.63 -1.77
N TYR A 202 6.01 -18.23 -2.89
CA TYR A 202 5.61 -19.59 -3.28
C TYR A 202 6.14 -20.63 -2.27
N ASP A 203 7.45 -20.60 -2.01
CA ASP A 203 8.09 -21.56 -1.11
C ASP A 203 7.56 -21.41 0.32
N TYR A 204 7.34 -20.16 0.77
CA TYR A 204 6.73 -19.89 2.07
C TYR A 204 5.32 -20.49 2.18
N ARG A 205 4.51 -20.38 1.13
CA ARG A 205 3.19 -21.03 1.08
C ARG A 205 3.28 -22.54 1.17
N LEU A 206 4.16 -23.17 0.38
CA LEU A 206 4.33 -24.61 0.43
C LEU A 206 4.80 -25.09 1.79
N ALA A 207 5.74 -24.38 2.42
CA ALA A 207 6.21 -24.70 3.76
C ALA A 207 5.08 -24.66 4.78
N VAL A 208 4.28 -23.59 4.79
CA VAL A 208 3.13 -23.47 5.70
C VAL A 208 2.07 -24.54 5.42
N ILE A 209 1.80 -24.86 4.14
CA ILE A 209 0.84 -25.91 3.78
C ILE A 209 1.32 -27.28 4.27
N ASN A 210 2.59 -27.62 4.07
CA ASN A 210 3.15 -28.89 4.49
C ASN A 210 3.08 -29.07 6.02
N GLU A 211 3.27 -28.00 6.78
CA GLU A 211 3.18 -28.02 8.24
C GLU A 211 1.73 -28.11 8.76
N LEU A 212 0.78 -27.47 8.06
CA LEU A 212 -0.63 -27.47 8.46
C LEU A 212 -1.40 -28.72 8.03
N LEU A 213 -0.91 -29.44 7.02
CA LEU A 213 -1.53 -30.69 6.58
C LEU A 213 -1.13 -31.82 7.52
N PRO A 214 -2.06 -32.72 7.89
CA PRO A 214 -1.72 -33.91 8.67
C PRO A 214 -0.69 -34.76 7.91
N GLU A 215 0.19 -35.42 8.65
CA GLU A 215 1.12 -36.39 8.08
C GLU A 215 0.38 -37.35 7.15
N LYS A 216 0.89 -37.53 5.94
CA LYS A 216 0.32 -38.47 4.97
C LYS A 216 0.40 -39.87 5.58
N LYS A 217 -0.71 -40.34 6.15
CA LYS A 217 -0.90 -41.77 6.42
C LYS A 217 -0.91 -42.49 5.07
N TYR A 218 0.23 -43.02 4.68
CA TYR A 218 0.29 -43.95 3.55
C TYR A 218 -0.57 -45.16 3.92
N CYS A 219 -1.74 -45.28 3.29
CA CYS A 219 -2.53 -46.49 3.36
C CYS A 219 -1.76 -47.57 2.59
N SER A 220 -1.22 -48.56 3.30
CA SER A 220 -0.44 -49.68 2.74
C SER A 220 -1.25 -50.61 1.82
N VAL A 221 -2.53 -50.32 1.59
CA VAL A 221 -3.46 -51.19 0.85
C VAL A 221 -3.47 -50.90 -0.66
N CYS A 222 -2.94 -49.76 -1.11
CA CYS A 222 -3.03 -49.35 -2.53
C CYS A 222 -1.73 -49.48 -3.34
N SER A 223 -0.66 -50.07 -2.79
CA SER A 223 0.65 -50.20 -3.44
C SER A 223 0.72 -51.27 -4.54
N ASN A 224 -0.35 -52.03 -4.80
CA ASN A 224 -0.38 -53.10 -5.80
C ASN A 224 -1.11 -52.72 -7.11
N ARG A 225 -1.09 -51.45 -7.53
CA ARG A 225 -1.48 -51.12 -8.92
C ARG A 225 -0.24 -51.12 -9.82
N PRO A 226 -0.17 -51.96 -10.86
CA PRO A 226 0.98 -51.99 -11.76
C PRO A 226 1.16 -50.62 -12.41
N LYS A 227 2.41 -50.13 -12.45
CA LYS A 227 2.78 -48.97 -13.26
C LYS A 227 2.62 -49.37 -14.73
N GLN A 228 1.56 -48.91 -15.39
CA GLN A 228 1.53 -48.91 -16.86
C GLN A 228 2.56 -47.89 -17.34
N SER A 229 3.50 -48.36 -18.14
CA SER A 229 4.58 -47.60 -18.75
C SER A 229 4.04 -46.50 -19.66
N GLU A 230 4.34 -45.24 -19.33
CA GLU A 230 4.22 -44.10 -20.24
C GLU A 230 5.29 -44.23 -21.34
N ASN A 231 4.99 -44.95 -22.41
CA ASN A 231 5.81 -44.96 -23.63
C ASN A 231 4.98 -45.38 -24.84
N GLU A 232 3.95 -44.61 -25.21
CA GLU A 232 3.26 -44.86 -26.51
C GLU A 232 2.54 -43.66 -27.15
N GLN A 233 2.79 -42.42 -26.70
CA GLN A 233 2.12 -41.23 -27.27
C GLN A 233 3.04 -40.23 -28.00
N ARG A 234 4.24 -40.63 -28.42
CA ARG A 234 5.14 -39.74 -29.20
C ARG A 234 5.35 -40.10 -30.67
N SER A 235 4.61 -41.05 -31.23
CA SER A 235 4.86 -41.52 -32.61
C SER A 235 3.79 -41.14 -33.65
N ALA A 236 2.72 -40.43 -33.29
CA ALA A 236 1.56 -40.24 -34.18
C ALA A 236 1.25 -38.78 -34.55
N THR A 237 2.26 -37.90 -34.59
CA THR A 237 2.07 -36.50 -35.05
C THR A 237 3.19 -36.00 -35.95
N GLN A 238 3.72 -36.89 -36.78
CA GLN A 238 4.47 -36.53 -37.98
C GLN A 238 4.01 -37.44 -39.11
N ASN A 239 2.96 -37.01 -39.82
CA ASN A 239 2.64 -37.27 -41.22
C ASN A 239 1.14 -37.07 -41.45
N GLN A 240 0.76 -35.81 -41.68
CA GLN A 240 -0.20 -35.37 -42.70
C GLN A 240 -0.20 -33.84 -42.74
#